data_AF-A0A377Q210-F1
#
_entry.id   AF-A0A377Q210-F1
#
_cell.length_a   1.000
_cell.length_b   1.000
_cell.length_c   1.000
_cell.angle_alpha   90.00
_cell.angle_beta   90.00
_cell.angle_gamma   90.00
#
_symmetry.space_group_name_H-M   'P 1'
#
loop_
_entity.id
_entity.type
_entity.pdbx_description
1 polymer ?
#
loop_
_entity_poly.entity_id
_entity_poly.type
_entity_poly.pdbx_seq_one_letter_code
_entity_poly.pdbx_strand_id
1 'polypeptide(L)'
;MIQAKKLIPVRNTGSIGGSIANSGSINTLEVSGTIAQGILNDTDASISSITINEGANLGNSGITNNSNIGTFIVNESVKYTGNGSDRITQALIVAKDKTLTIGSNGTLSFNSAKGSVNNAGTIAGNLSNVKDSYHKL
;
A
#
# COMPACT_ATOMS: atom_id res chain seq x y z
N MET A 1 -19.53 22.23 18.48
CA MET A 1 -18.08 21.98 18.38
C MET A 1 -17.89 20.71 17.57
N ILE A 2 -17.32 20.79 16.35
CA ILE A 2 -16.94 19.59 15.60
C ILE A 2 -15.57 19.18 16.14
N GLN A 3 -15.50 18.08 16.88
CA GLN A 3 -14.22 17.47 17.21
C GLN A 3 -13.58 17.03 15.90
N ALA A 4 -12.42 17.59 15.54
CA ALA A 4 -11.63 17.06 14.45
C ALA A 4 -11.28 15.61 14.78
N LYS A 5 -11.68 14.65 13.94
CA LYS A 5 -11.34 13.23 14.11
C LYS A 5 -9.82 13.10 14.02
N LYS A 6 -9.15 12.96 15.17
CA LYS A 6 -7.70 12.77 15.25
C LYS A 6 -7.36 11.41 14.65
N LEU A 7 -6.91 11.39 13.40
CA LEU A 7 -6.37 10.18 12.78
C LEU A 7 -4.98 9.90 13.37
N ILE A 8 -4.73 8.65 13.75
CA ILE A 8 -3.50 8.24 14.44
C ILE A 8 -2.56 7.56 13.43
N PRO A 9 -1.28 7.95 13.35
CA PRO A 9 -0.28 7.18 12.61
C PRO A 9 0.00 5.85 13.31
N VAL A 10 0.10 4.78 12.53
CA VAL A 10 0.49 3.45 13.00
C VAL A 10 1.93 3.19 12.54
N ARG A 11 2.81 2.83 13.47
CA ARG A 11 4.23 2.58 13.18
C ARG A 11 4.63 1.22 13.74
N ASN A 12 5.18 0.35 12.91
CA ASN A 12 5.78 -0.91 13.33
C ASN A 12 7.29 -0.87 13.18
N THR A 13 8.01 -0.84 14.30
CA THR A 13 9.48 -0.94 14.35
C THR A 13 9.97 -2.27 14.92
N GLY A 14 9.06 -3.07 15.50
CA GLY A 14 9.37 -4.35 16.15
C GLY A 14 8.84 -5.54 15.36
N SER A 15 8.51 -6.62 16.06
CA SER A 15 7.92 -7.82 15.45
C SER A 15 6.48 -7.98 15.89
N ILE A 16 5.58 -8.09 14.90
CA ILE A 16 4.19 -8.51 15.05
C ILE A 16 4.12 -9.92 14.47
N GLY A 17 3.93 -10.94 15.32
CA GLY A 17 3.77 -12.34 14.87
C GLY A 17 2.46 -12.61 14.11
N GLY A 18 1.50 -11.68 14.21
CA GLY A 18 0.22 -11.71 13.50
C GLY A 18 0.19 -10.86 12.24
N SER A 19 -1.01 -10.40 11.90
CA SER A 19 -1.29 -9.43 10.84
C SER A 19 -1.72 -8.07 11.42
N ILE A 20 -1.70 -7.04 10.57
CA ILE A 20 -2.48 -5.82 10.79
C ILE A 20 -3.74 -5.92 9.92
N ALA A 21 -4.91 -5.96 10.53
CA ALA A 21 -6.19 -5.88 9.83
C ALA A 21 -6.79 -4.48 10.03
N ASN A 22 -6.84 -3.68 8.95
CA ASN A 22 -7.46 -2.37 8.95
C ASN A 22 -8.89 -2.47 8.43
N SER A 23 -9.86 -2.09 9.28
CA SER A 23 -11.28 -1.96 8.94
C SER A 23 -11.77 -0.51 9.09
N GLY A 24 -10.84 0.45 9.22
CA GLY A 24 -11.15 1.86 9.46
C GLY A 24 -10.26 2.79 8.63
N SER A 25 -9.96 3.96 9.16
CA SER A 25 -9.09 4.94 8.50
C SER A 25 -7.76 5.07 9.22
N ILE A 26 -6.67 4.76 8.51
CA ILE A 26 -5.30 5.01 8.95
C ILE A 26 -4.76 6.19 8.15
N ASN A 27 -4.26 7.24 8.83
CA ASN A 27 -3.64 8.34 8.11
C ASN A 27 -2.26 7.96 7.56
N THR A 28 -1.45 7.29 8.38
CA THR A 28 -0.10 6.89 7.99
C THR A 28 0.20 5.53 8.59
N LEU A 29 0.63 4.58 7.77
CA LEU A 29 1.17 3.30 8.20
C LEU A 29 2.64 3.20 7.78
N GLU A 30 3.54 3.22 8.76
CA GLU A 30 4.97 3.03 8.51
C GLU A 30 5.41 1.67 9.05
N VAL A 31 6.03 0.87 8.20
CA VAL A 31 6.53 -0.45 8.57
C VAL A 31 8.02 -0.49 8.35
N SER A 32 8.79 -0.63 9.43
CA SER A 32 10.24 -0.88 9.41
C SER A 32 10.59 -2.23 10.05
N GLY A 33 9.68 -2.81 10.81
CA GLY A 33 9.83 -4.11 11.46
C GLY A 33 9.15 -5.27 10.72
N THR A 34 8.96 -6.38 11.41
CA THR A 34 8.29 -7.58 10.88
C THR A 34 6.79 -7.57 11.20
N ILE A 35 5.96 -7.94 10.22
CA ILE A 35 4.54 -8.27 10.37
C ILE A 35 4.34 -9.63 9.69
N ALA A 36 4.43 -10.72 10.44
CA ALA A 36 4.64 -12.06 9.88
C ALA A 36 3.53 -12.51 8.94
N GLN A 37 2.29 -12.07 9.16
CA GLN A 37 1.13 -12.39 8.32
C GLN A 37 0.68 -11.23 7.42
N GLY A 38 1.50 -10.18 7.32
CA GLY A 38 1.26 -9.04 6.43
C GLY A 38 0.14 -8.11 6.88
N ILE A 39 -0.37 -7.34 5.92
CA ILE A 39 -1.37 -6.28 6.15
C ILE A 39 -2.59 -6.57 5.31
N LEU A 40 -3.76 -6.49 5.92
CA LEU A 40 -5.06 -6.47 5.25
C LEU A 40 -5.66 -5.07 5.36
N ASN A 41 -5.91 -4.41 4.22
CA ASN A 41 -6.75 -3.23 4.14
C ASN A 41 -8.11 -3.65 3.61
N ASP A 42 -9.10 -3.74 4.50
CA ASP A 42 -10.42 -4.31 4.17
C ASP A 42 -11.26 -3.38 3.28
N THR A 43 -12.37 -3.88 2.75
CA THR A 43 -13.20 -3.25 1.70
C THR A 43 -13.69 -1.85 2.07
N ASP A 44 -14.11 -1.65 3.33
CA ASP A 44 -14.60 -0.36 3.84
C ASP A 44 -13.51 0.47 4.55
N ALA A 45 -12.25 0.05 4.43
CA ALA A 45 -11.12 0.68 5.08
C ALA A 45 -10.44 1.74 4.18
N SER A 46 -9.51 2.49 4.74
CA SER A 46 -8.69 3.46 4.00
C SER A 46 -7.34 3.64 4.67
N ILE A 47 -6.30 3.77 3.84
CA ILE A 47 -4.98 4.18 4.29
C ILE A 47 -4.53 5.39 3.47
N SER A 48 -4.35 6.55 4.08
CA SER A 48 -3.94 7.75 3.31
C SER A 48 -2.51 7.60 2.78
N SER A 49 -1.60 7.01 3.57
CA SER A 49 -0.25 6.68 3.14
C SER A 49 0.26 5.42 3.82
N ILE A 50 0.88 4.54 3.05
CA ILE A 50 1.66 3.41 3.56
C ILE A 50 3.10 3.47 3.03
N THR A 51 4.04 3.31 3.94
CA THR A 51 5.47 3.25 3.62
C THR A 51 6.03 1.94 4.16
N ILE A 52 6.55 1.12 3.25
CA ILE A 52 7.32 -0.07 3.57
C ILE A 52 8.79 0.32 3.53
N ASN A 53 9.38 0.54 4.71
CA ASN A 53 10.75 0.98 4.86
C ASN A 53 11.74 -0.17 4.61
N GLU A 54 12.99 0.19 4.31
CA GLU A 54 14.09 -0.77 4.19
C GLU A 54 14.17 -1.67 5.44
N GLY A 55 14.36 -2.97 5.22
CA GLY A 55 14.42 -3.98 6.29
C GLY A 55 13.05 -4.44 6.82
N ALA A 56 11.94 -3.86 6.37
CA ALA A 56 10.61 -4.35 6.71
C ALA A 56 10.36 -5.77 6.14
N ASN A 57 9.62 -6.59 6.88
CA ASN A 57 9.25 -7.94 6.44
C ASN A 57 7.75 -8.18 6.67
N LEU A 58 6.99 -8.37 5.59
CA LEU A 58 5.54 -8.57 5.64
C LEU A 58 5.13 -10.03 5.37
N GLY A 59 6.08 -10.96 5.53
CA GLY A 59 5.90 -12.37 5.24
C GLY A 59 5.53 -12.62 3.76
N ASN A 60 5.03 -13.84 3.48
CA ASN A 60 4.63 -14.22 2.13
C ASN A 60 3.29 -13.61 1.69
N SER A 61 2.50 -13.09 2.64
CA SER A 61 1.23 -12.41 2.35
C SER A 61 1.47 -11.01 1.79
N GLY A 62 2.46 -10.28 2.33
CA GLY A 62 2.71 -8.90 1.94
C GLY A 62 1.54 -8.00 2.34
N ILE A 63 0.96 -7.30 1.36
CA ILE A 63 -0.20 -6.43 1.52
C ILE A 63 -1.36 -7.01 0.70
N THR A 64 -2.48 -7.28 1.34
CA THR A 64 -3.76 -7.52 0.68
C THR A 64 -4.59 -6.25 0.77
N ASN A 65 -4.90 -5.65 -0.37
CA ASN A 65 -5.66 -4.40 -0.43
C ASN A 65 -7.00 -4.63 -1.12
N ASN A 66 -8.08 -4.42 -0.37
CA ASN A 66 -9.45 -4.49 -0.88
C ASN A 66 -10.10 -3.10 -1.03
N SER A 67 -9.36 -2.01 -0.77
CA SER A 67 -9.89 -0.64 -0.77
C SER A 67 -8.85 0.40 -1.20
N ASN A 68 -9.04 1.66 -0.79
CA ASN A 68 -8.20 2.78 -1.22
C ASN A 68 -6.93 2.89 -0.37
N ILE A 69 -5.80 3.02 -1.06
CA ILE A 69 -4.55 3.55 -0.52
C ILE A 69 -4.26 4.86 -1.26
N GLY A 70 -3.98 5.93 -0.53
CA GLY A 70 -3.58 7.20 -1.13
C GLY A 70 -2.20 7.10 -1.77
N THR A 71 -1.19 7.12 -0.93
CA THR A 71 0.22 7.00 -1.31
C THR A 71 0.79 5.66 -0.87
N PHE A 72 1.48 4.97 -1.76
CA PHE A 72 2.19 3.72 -1.48
C PHE A 72 3.67 3.88 -1.82
N ILE A 73 4.53 3.74 -0.82
CA ILE A 73 5.99 3.84 -0.96
C ILE A 73 6.62 2.47 -0.64
N VAL A 74 7.39 1.96 -1.59
CA VAL A 74 8.07 0.66 -1.54
C VAL A 74 9.58 0.90 -1.48
N ASN A 75 10.10 1.04 -0.27
CA ASN A 75 11.55 1.10 -0.01
C ASN A 75 12.13 -0.27 0.36
N GLU A 76 11.29 -1.27 0.58
CA GLU A 76 11.67 -2.69 0.64
C GLU A 76 10.76 -3.52 -0.25
N SER A 77 11.31 -4.57 -0.86
CA SER A 77 10.55 -5.43 -1.76
C SER A 77 9.39 -6.08 -1.03
N VAL A 78 8.20 -6.00 -1.63
CA VAL A 78 6.97 -6.44 -0.98
C VAL A 78 6.01 -7.04 -1.99
N LYS A 79 5.20 -7.99 -1.53
CA LYS A 79 4.07 -8.51 -2.28
C LYS A 79 2.83 -7.65 -2.07
N TYR A 80 2.06 -7.46 -3.12
CA TYR A 80 0.77 -6.78 -3.11
C TYR A 80 -0.29 -7.63 -3.80
N THR A 81 -1.47 -7.74 -3.21
CA THR A 81 -2.62 -8.41 -3.83
C THR A 81 -3.81 -7.48 -3.75
N GLY A 82 -4.14 -6.83 -4.87
CA GLY A 82 -5.37 -6.06 -5.03
C GLY A 82 -6.50 -6.92 -5.59
N ASN A 83 -7.75 -6.56 -5.28
CA ASN A 83 -8.96 -7.21 -5.80
C ASN A 83 -9.47 -6.60 -7.13
N GLY A 84 -8.76 -5.62 -7.70
CA GLY A 84 -9.10 -4.90 -8.93
C GLY A 84 -10.03 -3.68 -8.71
N SER A 85 -10.77 -3.64 -7.61
CA SER A 85 -11.58 -2.49 -7.19
C SER A 85 -10.85 -1.57 -6.20
N ASP A 86 -9.81 -2.09 -5.55
CA ASP A 86 -8.81 -1.34 -4.81
C ASP A 86 -8.12 -0.29 -5.68
N ARG A 87 -7.60 0.78 -5.08
CA ARG A 87 -7.00 1.88 -5.84
C ARG A 87 -5.80 2.46 -5.11
N ILE A 88 -4.74 2.74 -5.86
CA ILE A 88 -3.76 3.76 -5.50
C ILE A 88 -4.27 5.11 -6.03
N THR A 89 -4.59 6.04 -5.14
CA THR A 89 -5.34 7.26 -5.49
C THR A 89 -4.51 8.53 -5.55
N GLN A 90 -3.24 8.50 -5.11
CA GLN A 90 -2.35 9.65 -5.14
C GLN A 90 -1.00 9.31 -5.74
N ALA A 91 -0.21 8.43 -5.11
CA ALA A 91 1.15 8.19 -5.59
C ALA A 91 1.60 6.74 -5.37
N LEU A 92 2.37 6.22 -6.31
CA LEU A 92 3.18 5.03 -6.14
C LEU A 92 4.65 5.37 -6.30
N ILE A 93 5.46 4.98 -5.33
CA ILE A 93 6.91 5.11 -5.39
C ILE A 93 7.51 3.73 -5.17
N VAL A 94 8.37 3.29 -6.10
CA VAL A 94 9.16 2.06 -5.94
C VAL A 94 10.63 2.43 -6.02
N ALA A 95 11.34 2.22 -4.92
CA ALA A 95 12.75 2.56 -4.80
C ALA A 95 13.61 1.69 -5.73
N LYS A 96 14.81 2.22 -6.04
CA LYS A 96 15.80 1.52 -6.85
C LYS A 96 16.13 0.16 -6.25
N ASP A 97 16.31 -0.84 -7.12
CA ASP A 97 16.66 -2.22 -6.75
C ASP A 97 15.64 -2.93 -5.84
N LYS A 98 14.44 -2.36 -5.66
CA LYS A 98 13.31 -2.97 -4.96
C LYS A 98 12.24 -3.43 -5.93
N THR A 99 11.49 -4.44 -5.52
CA THR A 99 10.42 -5.04 -6.32
C THR A 99 9.08 -4.97 -5.59
N LEU A 100 8.10 -4.32 -6.22
CA LEU A 100 6.69 -4.50 -5.89
C LEU A 100 6.16 -5.67 -6.72
N THR A 101 5.90 -6.80 -6.07
CA THR A 101 5.35 -8.00 -6.74
C THR A 101 3.85 -8.04 -6.57
N ILE A 102 3.10 -7.99 -7.66
CA ILE A 102 1.65 -8.14 -7.66
C ILE A 102 1.34 -9.65 -7.72
N GLY A 103 0.60 -10.15 -6.74
CA GLY A 103 0.24 -11.57 -6.65
C GLY A 103 -0.48 -12.05 -7.92
N SER A 104 -0.37 -13.34 -8.23
CA SER A 104 -0.85 -13.94 -9.49
C SER A 104 -2.34 -13.70 -9.78
N ASN A 105 -3.16 -13.58 -8.75
CA ASN A 105 -4.60 -13.30 -8.86
C ASN A 105 -4.95 -11.84 -8.56
N GLY A 106 -3.94 -11.01 -8.30
CA GLY A 106 -4.10 -9.61 -7.94
C GLY A 106 -3.97 -8.69 -9.15
N THR A 107 -4.48 -7.48 -8.99
CA THR A 107 -4.24 -6.35 -9.91
C THR A 107 -3.87 -5.13 -9.08
N LEU A 108 -2.86 -4.38 -9.50
CA LEU A 108 -2.60 -3.05 -8.96
C LEU A 108 -3.36 -2.03 -9.82
N SER A 109 -4.35 -1.39 -9.22
CA SER A 109 -5.23 -0.45 -9.89
C SER A 109 -4.90 1.00 -9.51
N PHE A 110 -4.74 1.87 -10.50
CA PHE A 110 -4.58 3.31 -10.26
C PHE A 110 -5.87 4.07 -10.55
N ASN A 111 -6.24 4.99 -9.64
CA ASN A 111 -7.32 5.95 -9.86
C ASN A 111 -7.00 7.30 -9.23
N SER A 112 -6.34 8.17 -9.99
CA SER A 112 -6.00 9.51 -9.54
C SER A 112 -6.23 10.54 -10.63
N ALA A 113 -6.83 11.67 -10.27
CA ALA A 113 -6.97 12.82 -11.17
C ALA A 113 -5.63 13.55 -11.39
N LYS A 114 -4.66 13.39 -10.47
CA LYS A 114 -3.35 14.05 -10.48
C LYS A 114 -2.28 13.17 -9.82
N GLY A 115 -2.22 11.91 -10.22
CA GLY A 115 -1.35 10.93 -9.58
C GLY A 115 0.11 11.06 -10.02
N SER A 116 1.01 10.43 -9.27
CA SER A 116 2.39 10.22 -9.70
C SER A 116 2.81 8.76 -9.55
N VAL A 117 3.58 8.28 -10.53
CA VAL A 117 4.23 6.98 -10.45
C VAL A 117 5.72 7.21 -10.64
N ASN A 118 6.50 7.10 -9.57
CA ASN A 118 7.95 7.15 -9.62
C ASN A 118 8.50 5.75 -9.38
N ASN A 119 8.87 5.06 -10.45
CA ASN A 119 9.42 3.72 -10.40
C ASN A 119 10.91 3.73 -10.78
N ALA A 120 11.78 3.72 -9.77
CA ALA A 120 13.21 3.49 -9.94
C ALA A 120 13.59 2.00 -9.82
N GLY A 121 12.66 1.14 -9.37
CA GLY A 121 12.83 -0.29 -9.21
C GLY A 121 11.99 -1.10 -10.22
N THR A 122 11.40 -2.19 -9.74
CA THR A 122 10.58 -3.11 -10.53
C THR A 122 9.16 -3.21 -10.00
N ILE A 123 8.17 -3.14 -10.89
CA ILE A 123 6.79 -3.55 -10.62
C ILE A 123 6.51 -4.80 -11.46
N ALA A 124 6.25 -5.93 -10.82
CA ALA A 124 6.07 -7.22 -11.49
C ALA A 124 4.64 -7.75 -11.29
N GLY A 125 3.87 -7.86 -12.37
CA GLY A 125 2.53 -8.47 -12.39
C GLY A 125 1.48 -7.62 -13.10
N ASN A 126 0.20 -7.82 -12.77
CA ASN A 126 -0.91 -7.21 -13.49
C ASN A 126 -1.17 -5.77 -13.06
N LEU A 127 -1.05 -4.84 -14.01
CA LEU A 127 -1.32 -3.42 -13.80
C LEU A 127 -2.59 -2.99 -14.52
N SER A 128 -3.47 -2.25 -13.84
CA SER A 128 -4.65 -1.65 -14.43
C SER A 128 -4.66 -0.14 -14.19
N ASN A 129 -4.74 0.64 -15.27
CA ASN A 129 -5.02 2.06 -15.20
C ASN A 129 -6.50 2.27 -15.47
N VAL A 130 -7.30 2.62 -14.46
CA VAL A 130 -8.76 2.76 -14.66
C VAL A 130 -9.09 4.06 -15.38
N LYS A 131 -10.29 4.15 -15.95
CA LYS A 131 -10.78 5.32 -16.69
C LYS A 131 -10.57 6.62 -15.90
N ASP A 132 -10.21 7.68 -16.64
CA ASP A 132 -9.98 9.06 -16.15
C ASP A 132 -8.78 9.22 -15.19
N SER A 133 -7.92 8.19 -15.11
CA SER A 133 -6.68 8.26 -14.34
C SER A 133 -5.58 8.99 -15.11
N TYR A 134 -4.96 9.97 -14.46
CA TYR A 134 -3.85 10.76 -14.98
C TYR A 134 -2.64 10.63 -14.05
N HIS A 135 -1.50 10.23 -14.60
CA HIS A 135 -0.25 10.04 -13.85
C HIS A 135 0.92 10.74 -14.52
N LYS A 136 1.72 11.45 -13.73
CA LYS A 136 3.05 11.88 -14.15
C LYS A 136 4.04 10.74 -13.91
N LEU A 137 4.84 10.44 -14.93
CA LEU A 137 5.96 9.50 -14.89
C LEU A 137 7.26 10.25 -14.60
#